data_AF-A0A359LI80-F1
#
_entry.id   AF-A0A359LI80-F1
#
_cell.length_a   1.000
_cell.length_b   1.000
_cell.length_c   1.000
_cell.angle_alpha   90.00
_cell.angle_beta   90.00
_cell.angle_gamma   90.00
#
_symmetry.space_group_name_H-M   'P 1'
#
loop_
_entity.id
_entity.type
_entity.pdbx_description
1 polymer ?
#
loop_
_entity_poly.entity_id
_entity_poly.type
_entity_poly.pdbx_seq_one_letter_code
_entity_poly.pdbx_strand_id
1 'polypeptide(L)' 'MLRKQYQNILQDLKKKMVLLAGPRQVGKTWLAKEICKEFQHAIYLNYDNLSDRKIIKQANWLEKTDL' A
#
# COMPACT_ATOMS: atom_id res chain seq x y z
N MET A 1 -2.24 6.80 -20.00
CA MET A 1 -0.85 6.94 -19.51
C MET A 1 -0.75 6.28 -18.14
N LEU A 2 0.06 5.23 -17.99
CA LEU A 2 0.28 4.57 -16.69
C LEU A 2 1.31 5.38 -15.90
N ARG A 3 1.05 5.61 -14.60
CA ARG A 3 2.02 6.29 -13.72
C ARG A 3 3.29 5.43 -13.62
N LYS A 4 4.47 6.02 -13.86
CA LYS A 4 5.76 5.31 -13.82
C LYS A 4 5.97 4.55 -12.50
N GLN A 5 5.47 5.11 -11.39
CA GLN A 5 5.58 4.51 -10.07
C GLN A 5 4.86 3.16 -9.95
N TYR A 6 3.82 2.90 -10.76
CA TYR A 6 3.00 1.69 -10.67
C TYR A 6 3.85 0.41 -10.80
N GLN A 7 4.66 0.33 -11.85
CA GLN A 7 5.51 -0.83 -12.12
C GLN A 7 6.61 -1.01 -11.06
N ASN A 8 7.21 0.10 -10.62
CA ASN A 8 8.24 0.07 -9.58
C ASN A 8 7.68 -0.44 -8.24
N ILE A 9 6.48 0.00 -7.87
CA ILE A 9 5.83 -0.44 -6.62
C ILE A 9 5.47 -1.92 -6.70
N LEU A 10 4.93 -2.41 -7.83
CA LEU A 10 4.64 -3.84 -8.00
C LEU A 10 5.90 -4.69 -7.91
N GLN A 11 7.01 -4.24 -8.47
CA GLN A 11 8.28 -4.95 -8.37
C GLN A 11 8.82 -4.95 -6.94
N ASP A 12 8.73 -3.83 -6.24
CA ASP A 12 9.18 -3.69 -4.86
C ASP A 12 8.34 -4.54 -3.89
N LEU A 13 7.01 -4.58 -4.08
CA LEU A 13 6.09 -5.36 -3.25
C LEU A 13 6.40 -6.86 -3.27
N LYS A 14 7.04 -7.40 -4.31
CA LYS A 14 7.50 -8.80 -4.35
C LYS A 14 8.60 -9.12 -3.32
N LYS A 15 9.23 -8.10 -2.72
CA LYS A 15 10.40 -8.26 -1.85
C LYS A 15 10.30 -7.50 -0.53
N LYS A 16 9.53 -6.41 -0.49
CA LYS A 16 9.48 -5.50 0.65
C LYS A 16 8.16 -4.74 0.70
N MET A 17 7.83 -4.28 1.90
CA MET A 17 6.77 -3.30 2.12
C MET A 17 7.07 -1.98 1.41
N VAL A 18 6.02 -1.29 0.95
CA VAL A 18 6.12 0.03 0.31
C VAL A 18 5.27 1.06 1.07
N LEU A 19 5.89 2.18 1.42
CA LEU A 19 5.21 3.35 2.01
C LEU A 19 5.08 4.47 0.96
N LEU A 20 3.85 4.91 0.68
CA LEU A 20 3.58 6.00 -0.26
C LEU A 20 3.44 7.34 0.46
N ALA A 21 4.49 8.16 0.43
CA ALA A 21 4.51 9.50 0.99
C ALA A 21 4.42 10.60 -0.10
N GLY A 22 3.99 11.80 0.27
CA GLY A 22 3.94 12.98 -0.62
C GLY A 22 2.78 13.94 -0.31
N PRO A 23 2.66 15.08 -1.02
CA PRO A 23 1.67 16.12 -0.74
C PRO A 23 0.22 15.61 -0.79
N ARG A 24 -0.71 16.28 -0.09
CA ARG A 24 -2.14 15.95 -0.20
C ARG A 24 -2.62 16.14 -1.65
N GLN A 25 -3.62 15.35 -2.05
CA GLN A 25 -4.26 15.42 -3.38
C GLN A 25 -3.45 15.00 -4.62
N VAL A 26 -2.19 14.57 -4.50
CA VAL A 26 -1.41 14.04 -5.65
C VAL A 26 -1.83 12.63 -6.12
N GLY A 27 -2.89 12.06 -5.53
CA GLY A 27 -3.44 10.76 -5.92
C GLY A 27 -2.73 9.54 -5.33
N LYS A 28 -2.11 9.65 -4.15
CA LYS A 28 -1.44 8.52 -3.46
C LYS A 28 -2.42 7.39 -3.11
N THR A 29 -3.56 7.74 -2.53
CA THR A 29 -4.63 6.79 -2.18
C THR A 29 -5.18 6.08 -3.41
N TRP A 30 -5.33 6.80 -4.52
CA TRP A 30 -5.73 6.20 -5.79
C TRP A 30 -4.70 5.18 -6.26
N LEU A 31 -3.42 5.56 -6.30
CA LEU A 31 -2.35 4.66 -6.74
C LEU A 31 -2.25 3.40 -5.87
N ALA A 32 -2.34 3.55 -4.54
CA ALA A 32 -2.32 2.41 -3.63
C ALA A 32 -3.49 1.45 -3.91
N LYS A 33 -4.71 1.98 -4.05
CA LYS A 33 -5.91 1.18 -4.31
C LYS A 33 -5.88 0.51 -5.68
N GLU A 34 -5.34 1.16 -6.72
CA GLU A 34 -5.16 0.52 -8.02
C GLU A 34 -4.20 -0.66 -7.93
N ILE A 35 -3.06 -0.50 -7.24
CA ILE A 35 -2.08 -1.57 -7.04
C ILE A 35 -2.67 -2.74 -6.24
N CYS A 36 -3.51 -2.47 -5.24
CA CYS A 36 -4.19 -3.52 -4.47
C CYS A 36 -5.02 -4.47 -5.35
N LYS A 37 -5.50 -4.03 -6.53
CA LYS A 37 -6.28 -4.89 -7.44
C LYS A 37 -5.47 -6.01 -8.07
N GLU A 38 -4.14 -5.92 -8.04
CA GLU A 38 -3.22 -6.93 -8.57
C GLU A 38 -3.02 -8.13 -7.62
N PHE A 39 -3.59 -8.07 -6.41
CA PHE A 39 -3.46 -9.11 -5.39
C PHE A 39 -4.85 -9.56 -4.91
N GLN A 40 -5.01 -10.84 -4.57
CA GLN A 40 -6.25 -11.39 -4.05
C GLN A 40 -6.49 -10.95 -2.59
N HIS A 41 -5.42 -10.82 -1.81
CA HIS A 41 -5.45 -10.44 -0.39
C HIS A 41 -4.54 -9.23 -0.13
N ALA A 42 -4.78 -8.13 -0.84
CA ALA A 42 -4.09 -6.86 -0.58
C ALA A 42 -4.54 -6.22 0.74
N ILE A 43 -3.58 -5.69 1.50
CA ILE A 43 -3.85 -4.78 2.62
C ILE A 43 -3.40 -3.36 2.27
N TYR A 44 -4.33 -2.43 2.35
CA TYR A 44 -4.06 -0.99 2.33
C TYR A 44 -4.24 -0.44 3.74
N LEU A 45 -3.22 0.21 4.29
CA LEU A 45 -3.31 0.90 5.58
C LEU A 45 -3.03 2.40 5.41
N ASN A 46 -3.92 3.22 5.96
CA ASN A 46 -3.75 4.66 5.98
C ASN A 46 -3.15 5.12 7.32
N TYR A 47 -1.95 5.70 7.30
CA TYR A 47 -1.31 6.18 8.53
C TYR A 47 -2.08 7.30 9.25
N ASP A 48 -2.93 8.07 8.55
CA ASP A 48 -3.77 9.10 9.18
C ASP A 48 -4.98 8.50 9.92
N ASN A 49 -5.36 7.26 9.60
CA ASN A 49 -6.42 6.54 10.30
C ASN A 49 -5.84 5.93 11.60
N LEU A 50 -6.52 6.16 12.73
CA LEU A 50 -6.06 5.70 14.06
C LEU A 50 -6.02 4.18 14.20
N SER A 51 -6.99 3.44 13.65
CA SER A 51 -7.01 1.97 13.70
C SER A 51 -5.90 1.38 12.84
N ASP A 52 -5.75 1.90 11.62
CA ASP A 52 -4.71 1.46 10.69
C ASP A 52 -3.31 1.76 11.24
N ARG A 53 -3.12 2.93 11.85
CA ARG A 53 -1.88 3.30 12.51
C ARG A 53 -1.51 2.33 13.63
N LYS A 54 -2.49 1.81 14.36
CA LYS A 54 -2.25 0.80 15.41
C LYS A 54 -1.73 -0.51 14.78
N ILE A 55 -2.32 -0.95 13.68
CA ILE A 55 -1.88 -2.14 12.93
C ILE A 55 -0.42 -1.96 12.47
N ILE A 56 -0.09 -0.81 11.87
CA ILE A 56 1.27 -0.48 11.43
C ILE A 56 2.26 -0.54 12.60
N LYS A 57 1.94 0.09 13.74
CA LYS A 57 2.83 0.14 14.91
C LYS A 57 3.04 -1.22 15.56
N GLN A 58 2.05 -2.09 15.51
CA GLN A 58 2.11 -3.43 16.09
C GLN A 58 2.68 -4.46 15.11
N ALA A 59 2.95 -4.07 13.86
CA ALA A 59 3.31 -4.98 12.78
C ALA A 59 2.34 -6.17 12.63
N ASN A 60 1.05 -5.94 12.93
CA ASN A 60 0.03 -6.99 13.01
C ASN A 60 -0.70 -7.13 11.66
N TRP A 61 0.06 -7.48 10.63
CA TRP A 61 -0.48 -7.77 9.30
C TRP A 61 -1.29 -9.07 9.36
N LEU A 62 -2.39 -9.18 8.61
CA LEU A 62 -3.19 -10.42 8.61
C LEU A 62 -2.36 -11.57 8.04
N GLU A 63 -2.39 -12.75 8.65
CA GLU A 63 -1.63 -13.93 8.19
C GLU A 63 -1.99 -14.41 6.75
N LYS A 64 -3.10 -13.92 6.21
CA LYS A 64 -3.60 -14.25 4.87
C LYS A 64 -3.20 -13.23 3.79
N THR A 65 -2.27 -12.31 4.05
CA THR A 65 -1.78 -11.43 2.98
C THR A 65 -1.02 -12.22 1.94
N ASP A 66 -1.19 -11.87 0.66
CA ASP A 66 -0.43 -12.50 -0.44
C ASP A 66 1.09 -12.19 -0.39
N LEU A 67 1.50 -11.29 0.52
CA LEU A 67 2.86 -10.78 0.72
C LEU A 67 3.22 -10.74 2.20
#